data_AF-A0A3D1KUP5-F1
#
_entry.id   AF-A0A3D1KUP5-F1
#
_cell.length_a   1.000
_cell.length_b   1.000
_cell.length_c   1.000
_cell.angle_alpha   90.00
_cell.angle_beta   90.00
_cell.angle_gamma   90.00
#
_symmetry.space_group_name_H-M   'P 1'
#
loop_
_entity.id
_entity.type
_entity.pdbx_description
1 polymer ?
#
loop_
_entity_poly.entity_id
_entity_poly.type
_entity_poly.pdbx_seq_one_letter_code
_entity_poly.pdbx_strand_id
1 'polypeptide(L)'
;MVVLKNQKMEDQNLLKRLSIIKLLYKTGLEQSKQSESISFFSILAFHDSIEMFLKLACEYKQIKSEKLSFIQFWDSLPHLTLKESMRNLNSRRVNLKHRGLIPAKIEIESSRVNTTDFFEQNTKTTFEIEFSEISLLELIKFEKVKLILTNSQKNLNEKDYENSFKKSVEAFEELLSEYKQNKVNKFTKNLFDFPSKIRINSSSRYWSNTEQVDKRLDEVVKKINEKFDHFERTLEVVSFGFNFRKYSKFKMLSPAFYITSEGNYYFHEYNDKIKFNEEDCEFGIDFVLECCLKLQEFDYENPNLETY
;
A
#
# COMPACT_ATOMS: atom_id res chain seq x y z
N MET A 1 13.02 26.82 -18.02
CA MET A 1 11.85 25.93 -17.79
C MET A 1 12.11 24.47 -18.17
N VAL A 2 12.72 24.18 -19.34
CA VAL A 2 13.01 22.79 -19.76
C VAL A 2 14.03 22.08 -18.84
N VAL A 3 15.09 22.78 -18.41
CA VAL A 3 16.13 22.22 -17.52
C VAL A 3 15.60 21.84 -16.13
N LEU A 4 14.79 22.72 -15.52
CA LEU A 4 14.15 22.45 -14.22
C LEU A 4 13.13 21.30 -14.28
N LYS A 5 12.48 21.11 -15.43
CA LYS A 5 11.54 20.00 -15.65
C LYS A 5 12.27 18.67 -15.83
N ASN A 6 13.44 18.68 -16.50
CA ASN A 6 14.27 17.50 -16.67
C ASN A 6 14.93 17.04 -15.35
N GLN A 7 15.46 17.97 -14.54
CA GLN A 7 16.01 17.62 -13.20
C GLN A 7 14.93 17.04 -12.27
N LYS A 8 13.75 17.67 -12.19
CA LYS A 8 12.63 17.11 -11.41
C LYS A 8 12.19 15.73 -11.88
N MET A 9 12.22 15.46 -13.18
CA MET A 9 11.82 14.19 -13.77
C MET A 9 12.88 13.09 -13.53
N GLU A 10 14.17 13.44 -13.54
CA GLU A 10 15.27 12.56 -13.14
C GLU A 10 15.18 12.21 -11.65
N ASP A 11 14.90 13.18 -10.78
CA ASP A 11 14.71 12.98 -9.34
C ASP A 11 13.48 12.10 -9.04
N GLN A 12 12.37 12.30 -9.75
CA GLN A 12 11.17 11.47 -9.62
C GLN A 12 11.42 10.02 -10.05
N ASN A 13 12.18 9.81 -11.13
CA ASN A 13 12.53 8.46 -11.59
C ASN A 13 13.47 7.77 -10.59
N LEU A 14 14.43 8.50 -10.03
CA LEU A 14 15.31 8.01 -8.97
C LEU A 14 14.51 7.56 -7.73
N LEU A 15 13.64 8.43 -7.21
CA LEU A 15 12.82 8.13 -6.04
C LEU A 15 11.88 6.95 -6.28
N LYS A 16 11.27 6.86 -7.47
CA LYS A 16 10.41 5.72 -7.84
C LYS A 16 11.21 4.41 -7.86
N ARG A 17 12.40 4.39 -8.43
CA ARG A 17 13.26 3.19 -8.47
C ARG A 17 13.76 2.80 -7.07
N LEU A 18 14.13 3.76 -6.24
CA LEU A 18 14.45 3.54 -4.83
C LEU A 18 13.26 2.97 -4.06
N SER A 19 12.05 3.43 -4.36
CA SER A 19 10.82 2.92 -3.76
C SER A 19 10.55 1.47 -4.17
N ILE A 20 10.80 1.09 -5.43
CA ILE A 20 10.71 -0.30 -5.89
C ILE A 20 11.74 -1.18 -5.15
N ILE A 21 12.98 -0.69 -5.00
CA ILE A 21 14.03 -1.39 -4.24
C ILE A 21 13.58 -1.60 -2.79
N LYS A 22 13.05 -0.55 -2.14
CA LYS A 22 12.55 -0.63 -0.76
C LYS A 22 11.36 -1.58 -0.64
N LEU A 23 10.46 -1.62 -1.63
CA LEU A 23 9.35 -2.58 -1.67
C LEU A 23 9.85 -4.03 -1.73
N LEU A 24 10.85 -4.30 -2.57
CA LEU A 24 11.44 -5.64 -2.67
C LEU A 24 12.17 -6.04 -1.38
N TYR A 25 12.89 -5.10 -0.78
CA TYR A 25 13.48 -5.28 0.56
C TYR A 25 12.42 -5.60 1.62
N LYS A 26 11.30 -4.84 1.67
CA LYS A 26 10.19 -5.07 2.61
C LYS A 26 9.56 -6.45 2.40
N THR A 27 9.37 -6.86 1.15
CA THR A 27 8.95 -8.24 0.79
C THR A 27 9.91 -9.28 1.38
N GLY A 28 11.22 -9.06 1.27
CA GLY A 28 12.22 -9.92 1.90
C GLY A 28 12.12 -9.96 3.43
N LEU A 29 11.90 -8.81 4.08
CA LEU A 29 11.68 -8.75 5.53
C LEU A 29 10.45 -9.57 5.94
N GLU A 30 9.34 -9.43 5.22
CA GLU A 30 8.13 -10.18 5.49
C GLU A 30 8.34 -11.68 5.33
N GLN A 31 8.91 -12.11 4.19
CA GLN A 31 9.24 -13.51 3.92
C GLN A 31 10.12 -14.10 5.02
N SER A 32 11.17 -13.38 5.45
CA SER A 32 12.12 -13.86 6.46
C SER A 32 11.47 -14.21 7.81
N LYS A 33 10.36 -13.56 8.14
CA LYS A 33 9.60 -13.77 9.39
C LYS A 33 8.55 -14.89 9.28
N GLN A 34 8.32 -15.43 8.08
CA GLN A 34 7.33 -16.49 7.86
C GLN A 34 7.87 -17.88 8.25
N SER A 35 7.06 -18.92 8.00
CA SER A 35 7.48 -20.31 8.18
C SER A 35 8.71 -20.64 7.33
N GLU A 36 9.46 -21.65 7.75
CA GLU A 36 10.68 -22.12 7.08
C GLU A 36 10.48 -22.41 5.59
N SER A 37 9.30 -22.91 5.21
CA SER A 37 8.92 -23.17 3.80
C SER A 37 8.88 -21.92 2.91
N ILE A 38 8.85 -20.72 3.51
CA ILE A 38 8.79 -19.44 2.80
C ILE A 38 10.02 -18.59 3.12
N SER A 39 10.57 -18.68 4.33
CA SER A 39 11.62 -17.76 4.80
C SER A 39 12.88 -17.78 3.94
N PHE A 40 13.26 -18.91 3.34
CA PHE A 40 14.44 -18.96 2.48
C PHE A 40 14.30 -18.12 1.20
N PHE A 41 13.07 -17.84 0.73
CA PHE A 41 12.85 -16.96 -0.43
C PHE A 41 13.28 -15.52 -0.15
N SER A 42 13.36 -15.11 1.13
CA SER A 42 13.84 -13.79 1.50
C SER A 42 15.27 -13.54 1.02
N ILE A 43 16.10 -14.58 0.90
CA ILE A 43 17.46 -14.48 0.37
C ILE A 43 17.46 -13.98 -1.09
N LEU A 44 16.47 -14.41 -1.88
CA LEU A 44 16.31 -13.95 -3.26
C LEU A 44 15.91 -12.47 -3.27
N ALA A 45 14.88 -12.11 -2.49
CA ALA A 45 14.40 -10.73 -2.40
C ALA A 45 15.49 -9.77 -1.91
N PHE A 46 16.25 -10.14 -0.87
CA PHE A 46 17.38 -9.35 -0.37
C PHE A 46 18.46 -9.18 -1.43
N HIS A 47 18.90 -10.26 -2.07
CA HIS A 47 19.93 -10.22 -3.11
C HIS A 47 19.50 -9.34 -4.29
N ASP A 48 18.30 -9.56 -4.82
CA ASP A 48 17.78 -8.83 -5.98
C ASP A 48 17.59 -7.34 -5.65
N SER A 49 17.11 -7.00 -4.44
CA SER A 49 16.97 -5.60 -4.00
C SER A 49 18.32 -4.87 -3.95
N ILE A 50 19.37 -5.53 -3.46
CA ILE A 50 20.73 -4.98 -3.44
C ILE A 50 21.29 -4.87 -4.84
N GLU A 51 21.09 -5.86 -5.71
CA GLU A 51 21.56 -5.80 -7.09
C GLU A 51 20.90 -4.64 -7.87
N MET A 52 19.60 -4.42 -7.66
CA MET A 52 18.88 -3.26 -8.22
C MET A 52 19.45 -1.93 -7.70
N PHE A 53 19.77 -1.86 -6.40
CA PHE A 53 20.43 -0.69 -5.80
C PHE A 53 21.80 -0.44 -6.41
N LEU A 54 22.63 -1.47 -6.56
CA LEU A 54 23.99 -1.34 -7.11
C LEU A 54 23.96 -0.85 -8.55
N LYS A 55 23.02 -1.36 -9.37
CA LYS A 55 22.82 -0.88 -10.74
C LYS A 55 22.40 0.59 -10.77
N LEU A 56 21.46 0.98 -9.91
CA LEU A 56 21.02 2.37 -9.77
C LEU A 56 22.15 3.29 -9.28
N ALA A 57 22.97 2.84 -8.33
CA ALA A 57 24.13 3.57 -7.83
C ALA A 57 25.16 3.82 -8.93
N CYS A 58 25.47 2.81 -9.74
CA CYS A 58 26.35 2.97 -10.90
C CYS A 58 25.77 3.99 -11.89
N GLU A 59 24.49 3.89 -12.23
CA GLU A 59 23.83 4.82 -13.16
C GLU A 59 23.86 6.26 -12.64
N TYR A 60 23.55 6.46 -11.35
CA TYR A 60 23.59 7.76 -10.69
C TYR A 60 25.00 8.38 -10.69
N LYS A 61 26.04 7.56 -10.55
CA LYS A 61 27.45 7.97 -10.67
C LYS A 61 27.99 7.93 -12.11
N GLN A 62 27.14 7.65 -13.10
CA GLN A 62 27.49 7.54 -14.53
C GLN A 62 28.56 6.48 -14.85
N ILE A 63 28.57 5.38 -14.11
CA ILE A 63 29.46 4.23 -14.27
C ILE A 63 28.75 3.13 -15.06
N LYS A 64 29.40 2.57 -16.07
CA LYS A 64 28.86 1.44 -16.85
C LYS A 64 28.88 0.15 -16.02
N SER A 65 27.71 -0.47 -15.83
CA SER A 65 27.53 -1.64 -14.96
C SER A 65 27.08 -2.93 -15.66
N GLU A 66 26.82 -2.90 -16.97
CA GLU A 66 26.18 -4.00 -17.73
C GLU A 66 26.87 -5.37 -17.63
N LYS A 67 28.19 -5.39 -17.40
CA LYS A 67 28.99 -6.62 -17.34
C LYS A 67 29.53 -6.93 -15.94
N LEU A 68 29.18 -6.13 -14.94
CA LEU A 68 29.68 -6.33 -13.57
C LEU A 68 28.94 -7.50 -12.92
N SER A 69 29.70 -8.49 -12.45
CA SER A 69 29.18 -9.47 -11.50
C SER A 69 28.92 -8.82 -10.14
N PHE A 70 28.07 -9.45 -9.33
CA PHE A 70 27.57 -8.88 -8.07
C PHE A 70 28.68 -8.32 -7.15
N ILE A 71 29.82 -9.00 -7.02
CA ILE A 71 30.93 -8.55 -6.16
C ILE A 71 31.81 -7.48 -6.81
N GLN A 72 31.85 -7.41 -8.14
CA GLN A 72 32.64 -6.41 -8.88
C GLN A 72 32.08 -4.99 -8.74
N PHE A 73 30.84 -4.83 -8.29
CA PHE A 73 30.28 -3.51 -7.98
C PHE A 73 31.11 -2.77 -6.92
N TRP A 74 31.67 -3.46 -5.92
CA TRP A 74 32.53 -2.83 -4.91
C TRP A 74 33.88 -2.36 -5.47
N ASP A 75 34.33 -2.92 -6.59
CA ASP A 75 35.55 -2.45 -7.25
C ASP A 75 35.27 -1.15 -8.03
N SER A 76 34.03 -1.01 -8.53
CA SER A 76 33.58 0.18 -9.26
C SER A 76 33.04 1.29 -8.36
N LEU A 77 32.53 0.93 -7.18
CA LEU A 77 31.96 1.82 -6.16
C LEU A 77 32.70 1.57 -4.83
N PRO A 78 33.96 2.03 -4.70
CA PRO A 78 34.82 1.70 -3.56
C PRO A 78 34.36 2.31 -2.23
N HIS A 79 33.43 3.27 -2.27
CA HIS A 79 32.80 3.84 -1.07
C HIS A 79 31.78 2.91 -0.42
N LEU A 80 31.34 1.86 -1.11
CA LEU A 80 30.35 0.93 -0.58
C LEU A 80 30.91 0.09 0.57
N THR A 81 30.11 -0.08 1.62
CA THR A 81 30.45 -0.88 2.80
C THR A 81 30.00 -2.35 2.64
N LEU A 82 30.30 -3.19 3.64
CA LEU A 82 29.76 -4.56 3.79
C LEU A 82 30.05 -5.56 2.67
N LYS A 83 31.15 -5.40 1.91
CA LYS A 83 31.55 -6.30 0.80
C LYS A 83 31.52 -7.79 1.18
N GLU A 84 32.09 -8.15 2.33
CA GLU A 84 32.14 -9.56 2.78
C GLU A 84 30.75 -10.10 3.17
N SER A 85 29.92 -9.29 3.84
CA SER A 85 28.54 -9.67 4.14
C SER A 85 27.73 -9.91 2.85
N MET A 86 27.94 -9.09 1.82
CA MET A 86 27.30 -9.26 0.52
C MET A 86 27.85 -10.44 -0.28
N ARG A 87 29.13 -10.78 -0.11
CA ARG A 87 29.71 -12.03 -0.62
C ARG A 87 29.03 -13.26 -0.01
N ASN A 88 28.77 -13.23 1.29
CA ASN A 88 28.04 -14.31 1.97
C ASN A 88 26.58 -14.42 1.48
N LEU A 89 25.88 -13.28 1.34
CA LEU A 89 24.52 -13.27 0.78
C LEU A 89 24.49 -13.85 -0.64
N ASN A 90 25.42 -13.45 -1.51
CA ASN A 90 25.53 -13.96 -2.87
C ASN A 90 25.81 -15.48 -2.89
N SER A 91 26.69 -15.96 -2.02
CA SER A 91 26.97 -17.40 -1.88
C SER A 91 25.72 -18.19 -1.47
N ARG A 92 24.97 -17.71 -0.47
CA ARG A 92 23.70 -18.32 -0.04
C ARG A 92 22.67 -18.35 -1.18
N ARG A 93 22.54 -17.25 -1.92
CA ARG A 93 21.64 -17.16 -3.09
C ARG A 93 22.04 -18.13 -4.20
N VAL A 94 23.34 -18.27 -4.49
CA VAL A 94 23.85 -19.25 -5.47
C VAL A 94 23.56 -20.69 -5.03
N ASN A 95 23.82 -21.01 -3.77
CA ASN A 95 23.55 -22.33 -3.19
C ASN A 95 22.05 -22.69 -3.25
N LEU A 96 21.18 -21.74 -2.89
CA LEU A 96 19.74 -21.92 -2.99
C LEU A 96 19.29 -22.15 -4.45
N LYS A 97 19.67 -21.26 -5.37
CA LYS A 97 19.17 -21.27 -6.75
C LYS A 97 19.74 -22.40 -7.61
N HIS A 98 21.02 -22.71 -7.46
CA HIS A 98 21.72 -23.63 -8.36
C HIS A 98 22.01 -25.00 -7.76
N ARG A 99 21.97 -25.11 -6.42
CA ARG A 99 22.26 -26.37 -5.72
C ARG A 99 21.08 -26.87 -4.89
N GLY A 100 19.98 -26.12 -4.79
CA GLY A 100 18.82 -26.48 -3.99
C GLY A 100 19.08 -26.55 -2.48
N LEU A 101 20.17 -25.90 -2.01
CA LEU A 101 20.56 -25.93 -0.60
C LEU A 101 19.81 -24.84 0.16
N ILE A 102 18.97 -25.26 1.11
CA ILE A 102 18.14 -24.36 1.92
C ILE A 102 19.01 -23.75 3.05
N PRO A 103 19.11 -22.42 3.15
CA PRO A 103 19.85 -21.75 4.21
C PRO A 103 19.24 -22.00 5.59
N ALA A 104 20.07 -22.11 6.61
CA ALA A 104 19.60 -22.23 7.99
C ALA A 104 18.96 -20.92 8.47
N LYS A 105 18.05 -20.99 9.46
CA LYS A 105 17.36 -19.80 10.00
C LYS A 105 18.31 -18.70 10.49
N ILE A 106 19.43 -19.08 11.12
CA ILE A 106 20.45 -18.13 11.55
C ILE A 106 21.11 -17.37 10.39
N GLU A 107 21.24 -18.02 9.23
CA GLU A 107 21.78 -17.42 8.02
C GLU A 107 20.78 -16.44 7.39
N ILE A 108 19.48 -16.76 7.45
CA ILE A 108 18.39 -15.88 7.02
C ILE A 108 18.38 -14.62 7.89
N GLU A 109 18.45 -14.76 9.22
CA GLU A 109 18.52 -13.62 10.13
C GLU A 109 19.78 -12.78 9.89
N SER A 110 20.94 -13.42 9.71
CA SER A 110 22.18 -12.70 9.36
C SER A 110 22.05 -11.93 8.05
N SER A 111 21.46 -12.55 7.01
CA SER A 111 21.19 -11.88 5.73
C SER A 111 20.22 -10.71 5.88
N ARG A 112 19.19 -10.84 6.72
CA ARG A 112 18.24 -9.77 7.02
C ARG A 112 18.96 -8.56 7.62
N VAL A 113 19.71 -8.77 8.70
CA VAL A 113 20.47 -7.70 9.39
C VAL A 113 21.46 -7.04 8.43
N ASN A 114 22.28 -7.84 7.73
CA ASN A 114 23.27 -7.31 6.80
C ASN A 114 22.65 -6.51 5.65
N THR A 115 21.47 -6.92 5.17
CA THR A 115 20.76 -6.21 4.09
C THR A 115 20.20 -4.89 4.59
N THR A 116 19.62 -4.87 5.81
CA THR A 116 19.20 -3.62 6.46
C THR A 116 20.38 -2.65 6.61
N ASP A 117 21.49 -3.12 7.19
CA ASP A 117 22.69 -2.29 7.38
C ASP A 117 23.26 -1.79 6.06
N PHE A 118 23.21 -2.60 5.01
CA PHE A 118 23.64 -2.20 3.67
C PHE A 118 22.82 -1.02 3.17
N PHE A 119 21.49 -1.09 3.25
CA PHE A 119 20.64 0.00 2.78
C PHE A 119 20.80 1.27 3.60
N GLU A 120 20.81 1.16 4.94
CA GLU A 120 20.98 2.33 5.81
C GLU A 120 22.31 3.05 5.56
N GLN A 121 23.42 2.30 5.46
CA GLN A 121 24.74 2.91 5.25
C GLN A 121 24.91 3.46 3.84
N ASN A 122 24.58 2.65 2.82
CA ASN A 122 24.97 2.95 1.45
C ASN A 122 23.99 3.88 0.73
N THR A 123 22.72 3.92 1.13
CA THR A 123 21.74 4.88 0.56
C THR A 123 22.16 6.30 0.87
N LYS A 124 22.48 6.57 2.14
CA LYS A 124 22.96 7.88 2.60
C LYS A 124 24.26 8.29 1.89
N THR A 125 25.25 7.40 1.84
CA THR A 125 26.54 7.72 1.20
C THR A 125 26.43 7.88 -0.32
N THR A 126 25.50 7.18 -0.98
CA THR A 126 25.41 7.18 -2.45
C THR A 126 24.51 8.27 -2.99
N PHE A 127 23.34 8.45 -2.37
CA PHE A 127 22.25 9.30 -2.84
C PHE A 127 21.94 10.48 -1.91
N GLU A 128 22.62 10.60 -0.78
CA GLU A 128 22.42 11.68 0.21
C GLU A 128 21.00 11.72 0.81
N ILE A 129 20.32 10.56 0.82
CA ILE A 129 18.98 10.36 1.37
C ILE A 129 19.02 9.21 2.38
N GLU A 130 18.31 9.34 3.49
CA GLU A 130 18.18 8.23 4.46
C GLU A 130 17.26 7.14 3.89
N PHE A 131 17.63 5.86 4.06
CA PHE A 131 16.83 4.77 3.50
C PHE A 131 15.42 4.70 4.11
N SER A 132 15.32 5.03 5.41
CA SER A 132 14.07 5.15 6.14
C SER A 132 13.12 6.21 5.54
N GLU A 133 13.64 7.30 4.97
CA GLU A 133 12.87 8.40 4.39
C GLU A 133 12.27 8.09 3.01
N ILE A 134 12.77 7.07 2.31
CA ILE A 134 12.23 6.69 0.99
C ILE A 134 10.77 6.24 1.14
N SER A 135 9.84 6.99 0.56
CA SER A 135 8.42 6.71 0.65
C SER A 135 7.95 5.71 -0.39
N LEU A 136 7.30 4.63 0.04
CA LEU A 136 6.65 3.69 -0.89
C LEU A 136 5.42 4.29 -1.60
N LEU A 137 4.93 5.45 -1.14
CA LEU A 137 3.80 6.14 -1.75
C LEU A 137 4.08 6.58 -3.19
N GLU A 138 5.36 6.69 -3.59
CA GLU A 138 5.75 6.97 -4.98
C GLU A 138 5.34 5.87 -5.97
N LEU A 139 4.96 4.69 -5.49
CA LEU A 139 4.50 3.56 -6.30
C LEU A 139 3.00 3.58 -6.60
N ILE A 140 2.25 4.48 -5.96
CA ILE A 140 0.80 4.61 -6.12
C ILE A 140 0.50 5.34 -7.43
N LYS A 141 -0.34 4.74 -8.28
CA LYS A 141 -0.85 5.34 -9.54
C LYS A 141 -2.04 6.26 -9.33
N PHE A 142 -2.83 6.01 -8.28
CA PHE A 142 -3.99 6.83 -7.90
C PHE A 142 -3.53 8.15 -7.28
N GLU A 143 -3.38 9.20 -8.09
CA GLU A 143 -2.75 10.46 -7.69
C GLU A 143 -3.47 11.14 -6.50
N LYS A 144 -4.80 11.08 -6.45
CA LYS A 144 -5.57 11.63 -5.32
C LYS A 144 -5.28 10.86 -4.03
N VAL A 145 -5.32 9.53 -4.09
CA VAL A 145 -5.02 8.65 -2.94
C VAL A 145 -3.59 8.87 -2.48
N LYS A 146 -2.63 8.98 -3.40
CA LYS A 146 -1.23 9.31 -3.11
C LYS A 146 -1.09 10.62 -2.34
N LEU A 147 -1.80 11.67 -2.77
CA LEU A 147 -1.79 12.96 -2.08
C LEU A 147 -2.36 12.85 -0.65
N ILE A 148 -3.49 12.16 -0.47
CA ILE A 148 -4.12 11.97 0.84
C ILE A 148 -3.19 11.18 1.77
N LEU A 149 -2.56 10.11 1.30
CA LEU A 149 -1.59 9.33 2.09
C LEU A 149 -0.30 10.09 2.38
N THR A 150 0.14 10.96 1.48
CA THR A 150 1.29 11.84 1.74
C THR A 150 0.99 12.81 2.88
N ASN A 151 -0.23 13.37 2.91
CA ASN A 151 -0.70 14.19 4.03
C ASN A 151 -0.83 13.36 5.32
N SER A 152 -1.30 12.10 5.22
CA SER A 152 -1.34 11.15 6.35
C SER A 152 0.06 10.94 6.96
N GLN A 153 1.06 10.71 6.11
CA GLN A 153 2.45 10.53 6.55
C GLN A 153 3.02 11.81 7.17
N LYS A 154 2.69 12.98 6.61
CA LYS A 154 3.08 14.27 7.19
C LYS A 154 2.51 14.45 8.61
N ASN A 155 1.22 14.19 8.81
CA ASN A 155 0.59 14.25 10.12
C ASN A 155 1.22 13.26 11.12
N LEU A 156 1.58 12.06 10.66
CA LEU A 156 2.30 11.08 11.48
C LEU A 156 3.64 11.63 11.98
N ASN A 157 4.43 12.22 11.08
CA ASN A 157 5.72 12.83 11.42
C ASN A 157 5.57 14.03 12.39
N GLU A 158 4.46 14.77 12.28
CA GLU A 158 4.08 15.86 13.18
C GLU A 158 3.46 15.37 14.51
N LYS A 159 3.34 14.05 14.71
CA LYS A 159 2.70 13.37 15.87
C LYS A 159 1.21 13.67 16.02
N ASP A 160 0.57 14.12 14.95
CA ASP A 160 -0.88 14.23 14.84
C ASP A 160 -1.47 12.89 14.40
N TYR A 161 -1.49 11.95 15.34
CA TYR A 161 -1.93 10.57 15.09
C TYR A 161 -3.41 10.51 14.67
N GLU A 162 -4.25 11.39 15.22
CA GLU A 162 -5.68 11.40 14.91
C GLU A 162 -5.93 11.79 13.45
N ASN A 163 -5.36 12.91 12.99
CA ASN A 163 -5.53 13.32 11.60
C ASN A 163 -4.76 12.42 10.64
N SER A 164 -3.66 11.80 11.07
CA SER A 164 -2.99 10.78 10.27
C SER A 164 -3.92 9.59 9.99
N PHE A 165 -4.48 8.97 11.03
CA PHE A 165 -5.34 7.80 10.83
C PHE A 165 -6.63 8.16 10.06
N LYS A 166 -7.24 9.33 10.34
CA LYS A 166 -8.39 9.84 9.57
C LYS A 166 -8.08 9.98 8.08
N LYS A 167 -6.89 10.50 7.73
CA LYS A 167 -6.45 10.59 6.33
C LYS A 167 -6.21 9.23 5.69
N SER A 168 -5.74 8.24 6.45
CA SER A 168 -5.68 6.86 5.95
C SER A 168 -7.07 6.29 5.63
N VAL A 169 -8.09 6.57 6.46
CA VAL A 169 -9.49 6.19 6.18
C VAL A 169 -10.01 6.89 4.92
N GLU A 170 -9.81 8.21 4.81
CA GLU A 170 -10.17 8.99 3.62
C GLU A 170 -9.52 8.43 2.35
N ALA A 171 -8.22 8.08 2.41
CA ALA A 171 -7.50 7.51 1.29
C ALA A 171 -8.06 6.15 0.85
N PHE A 172 -8.47 5.30 1.81
CA PHE A 172 -9.07 4.00 1.51
C PHE A 172 -10.44 4.15 0.83
N GLU A 173 -11.26 5.09 1.30
CA GLU A 173 -12.57 5.37 0.72
C GLU A 173 -12.44 5.96 -0.69
N GLU A 174 -11.52 6.91 -0.90
CA GLU A 174 -11.23 7.48 -2.21
C GLU A 174 -10.69 6.41 -3.17
N LEU A 175 -9.80 5.52 -2.72
CA LEU A 175 -9.28 4.42 -3.52
C LEU A 175 -10.41 3.54 -4.08
N LEU A 176 -11.35 3.17 -3.22
CA LEU A 176 -12.48 2.33 -3.62
C LEU A 176 -13.45 3.07 -4.53
N SER A 177 -13.69 4.35 -4.27
CA SER A 177 -14.51 5.21 -5.12
C SER A 177 -13.91 5.38 -6.51
N GLU A 178 -12.64 5.79 -6.60
CA GLU A 178 -11.89 5.99 -7.84
C GLU A 178 -11.81 4.69 -8.65
N TYR A 179 -11.46 3.58 -8.00
CA TYR A 179 -11.38 2.29 -8.68
C TYR A 179 -12.74 1.88 -9.27
N LYS A 180 -13.84 2.01 -8.51
CA LYS A 180 -15.18 1.68 -9.00
C LYS A 180 -15.62 2.58 -10.15
N GLN A 181 -15.44 3.90 -10.03
CA GLN A 181 -15.83 4.86 -11.06
C GLN A 181 -15.14 4.54 -12.39
N ASN A 182 -13.88 4.13 -12.36
CA ASN A 182 -13.11 3.75 -13.55
C ASN A 182 -13.59 2.44 -14.20
N LYS A 183 -14.51 1.66 -13.58
CA LYS A 183 -15.07 0.43 -14.16
C LYS A 183 -16.54 0.54 -14.59
N VAL A 184 -17.26 1.59 -14.19
CA VAL A 184 -18.68 1.75 -14.48
C VAL A 184 -18.86 2.43 -15.84
N ASN A 185 -19.59 1.81 -16.77
CA ASN A 185 -20.16 2.50 -17.93
C ASN A 185 -21.61 2.90 -17.61
N LYS A 186 -22.11 4.00 -18.20
CA LYS A 186 -23.50 4.50 -18.09
C LYS A 186 -24.59 3.42 -18.25
N PHE A 187 -24.28 2.32 -18.95
CA PHE A 187 -25.24 1.27 -19.32
C PHE A 187 -25.02 -0.09 -18.65
N THR A 188 -23.90 -0.31 -17.95
CA THR A 188 -23.59 -1.62 -17.34
C THR A 188 -23.39 -1.49 -15.84
N LYS A 189 -24.32 -2.06 -15.08
CA LYS A 189 -24.10 -2.35 -13.66
C LYS A 189 -22.90 -3.28 -13.55
N ASN A 190 -21.87 -2.90 -12.79
CA ASN A 190 -20.74 -3.79 -12.53
C ASN A 190 -21.09 -4.75 -11.38
N LEU A 191 -20.21 -5.73 -11.10
CA LEU A 191 -20.39 -6.68 -9.98
C LEU A 191 -20.51 -5.98 -8.61
N PHE A 192 -20.13 -4.70 -8.53
CA PHE A 192 -20.08 -3.86 -7.34
C PHE A 192 -21.11 -2.72 -7.38
N ASP A 193 -22.05 -2.75 -8.34
CA ASP A 193 -23.16 -1.82 -8.47
C ASP A 193 -24.39 -2.55 -7.93
N PHE A 194 -24.34 -2.77 -6.61
CA PHE A 194 -25.42 -3.45 -5.90
C PHE A 194 -26.71 -2.63 -6.04
N PRO A 195 -27.87 -3.30 -6.19
CA PRO A 195 -29.13 -2.60 -6.39
C PRO A 195 -29.36 -1.57 -5.28
N SER A 196 -29.88 -0.41 -5.69
CA SER A 196 -30.14 0.72 -4.79
C SER A 196 -30.97 0.28 -3.58
N LYS A 197 -30.67 0.90 -2.44
CA LYS A 197 -31.31 0.66 -1.12
C LYS A 197 -32.79 0.37 -1.29
N ILE A 198 -33.27 -0.68 -0.63
CA ILE A 198 -34.69 -1.04 -0.62
C ILE A 198 -35.45 0.15 -0.05
N ARG A 199 -36.27 0.79 -0.88
CA ARG A 199 -37.18 1.86 -0.46
C ARG A 199 -38.57 1.27 -0.36
N ILE A 200 -39.20 1.36 0.81
CA ILE A 200 -40.63 1.14 0.91
C ILE A 200 -41.30 2.39 0.35
N ASN A 201 -42.05 2.25 -0.73
CA ASN A 201 -42.89 3.33 -1.23
C ASN A 201 -44.12 3.40 -0.32
N SER A 202 -44.14 4.32 0.64
CA SER A 202 -45.28 4.53 1.54
C SER A 202 -46.43 5.21 0.80
N SER A 203 -47.01 4.54 -0.18
CA SER A 203 -48.22 4.98 -0.87
C SER A 203 -49.48 4.41 -0.21
N SER A 204 -49.51 4.27 1.12
CA SER A 204 -50.70 3.93 1.88
C SER A 204 -51.37 5.20 2.38
N ARG A 205 -52.11 5.86 1.48
CA ARG A 205 -53.03 6.96 1.80
C ARG A 205 -54.30 6.48 2.52
N TYR A 206 -54.20 5.43 3.35
CA TYR A 206 -55.33 4.84 4.08
C TYR A 206 -55.17 5.05 5.59
N TRP A 207 -55.94 6.00 6.09
CA TRP A 207 -56.22 6.24 7.50
C TRP A 207 -56.78 4.96 8.18
N SER A 208 -56.04 4.35 9.09
CA SER A 208 -56.51 3.90 10.42
C SER A 208 -55.51 2.90 11.06
N ASN A 209 -55.08 3.18 12.30
CA ASN A 209 -54.29 2.31 13.20
C ASN A 209 -52.95 1.72 12.73
N THR A 210 -52.44 2.04 11.53
CA THR A 210 -51.19 1.47 10.97
C THR A 210 -49.90 2.20 11.36
N GLU A 211 -49.97 3.32 12.09
CA GLU A 211 -48.80 4.17 12.38
C GLU A 211 -47.65 3.45 13.12
N GLN A 212 -47.96 2.43 13.93
CA GLN A 212 -46.95 1.59 14.59
C GLN A 212 -46.41 0.48 13.68
N VAL A 213 -47.22 -0.03 12.74
CA VAL A 213 -46.82 -1.08 11.79
C VAL A 213 -45.88 -0.50 10.73
N ASP A 214 -46.20 0.70 10.23
CA ASP A 214 -45.37 1.42 9.25
C ASP A 214 -43.99 1.77 9.83
N LYS A 215 -43.93 2.28 11.08
CA LYS A 215 -42.65 2.54 11.77
C LYS A 215 -41.80 1.27 11.96
N ARG A 216 -42.43 0.14 12.31
CA ARG A 216 -41.71 -1.14 12.47
C ARG A 216 -41.17 -1.66 11.14
N LEU A 217 -41.92 -1.51 10.05
CA LEU A 217 -41.47 -1.90 8.71
C LEU A 217 -40.33 -1.00 8.22
N ASP A 218 -40.41 0.31 8.45
CA ASP A 218 -39.33 1.24 8.15
C ASP A 218 -38.05 0.93 8.92
N GLU A 219 -38.15 0.60 10.21
CA GLU A 219 -37.01 0.16 11.02
C GLU A 219 -36.42 -1.16 10.52
N VAL A 220 -37.25 -2.12 10.11
CA VAL A 220 -36.80 -3.39 9.55
C VAL A 220 -36.05 -3.16 8.23
N VAL A 221 -36.60 -2.34 7.33
CA VAL A 221 -35.94 -2.03 6.06
C VAL A 221 -34.68 -1.22 6.25
N LYS A 222 -34.65 -0.28 7.21
CA LYS A 222 -33.43 0.42 7.59
C LYS A 222 -32.34 -0.56 8.06
N LYS A 223 -32.66 -1.48 8.98
CA LYS A 223 -31.73 -2.51 9.46
C LYS A 223 -31.27 -3.46 8.35
N ILE A 224 -32.15 -3.80 7.41
CA ILE A 224 -31.82 -4.63 6.25
C ILE A 224 -30.83 -3.88 5.35
N ASN A 225 -31.11 -2.63 5.00
CA ASN A 225 -30.20 -1.80 4.20
C ASN A 225 -28.83 -1.63 4.88
N GLU A 226 -28.79 -1.35 6.19
CA GLU A 226 -27.54 -1.26 6.95
C GLU A 226 -26.72 -2.56 6.89
N LYS A 227 -27.38 -3.72 7.03
CA LYS A 227 -26.71 -5.02 6.91
C LYS A 227 -26.24 -5.33 5.50
N PHE A 228 -27.01 -4.93 4.48
CA PHE A 228 -26.60 -5.07 3.09
C PHE A 228 -25.39 -4.20 2.76
N ASP A 229 -25.35 -2.95 3.23
CA ASP A 229 -24.20 -2.05 3.07
C ASP A 229 -22.92 -2.70 3.66
N HIS A 230 -23.02 -3.34 4.83
CA HIS A 230 -21.90 -4.10 5.43
C HIS A 230 -21.48 -5.34 4.62
N PHE A 231 -22.44 -6.05 4.04
CA PHE A 231 -22.18 -7.24 3.25
C PHE A 231 -21.53 -6.89 1.91
N GLU A 232 -22.06 -5.90 1.20
CA GLU A 232 -21.47 -5.31 -0.01
C GLU A 232 -20.02 -4.93 0.24
N ARG A 233 -19.76 -4.18 1.33
CA ARG A 233 -18.41 -3.77 1.68
C ARG A 233 -17.46 -4.94 1.93
N THR A 234 -17.95 -5.97 2.59
CA THR A 234 -17.18 -7.19 2.85
C THR A 234 -16.87 -7.93 1.54
N LEU A 235 -17.86 -8.04 0.65
CA LEU A 235 -17.69 -8.65 -0.66
C LEU A 235 -16.69 -7.87 -1.53
N GLU A 236 -16.69 -6.54 -1.50
CA GLU A 236 -15.69 -5.71 -2.19
C GLU A 236 -14.28 -6.05 -1.74
N VAL A 237 -14.03 -6.01 -0.43
CA VAL A 237 -12.72 -6.30 0.16
C VAL A 237 -12.24 -7.69 -0.24
N VAL A 238 -13.12 -8.69 -0.18
CA VAL A 238 -12.77 -10.07 -0.57
C VAL A 238 -12.55 -10.18 -2.08
N SER A 239 -13.39 -9.55 -2.90
CA SER A 239 -13.33 -9.64 -4.36
C SER A 239 -12.12 -8.93 -4.94
N PHE A 240 -11.71 -7.81 -4.35
CA PHE A 240 -10.46 -7.12 -4.69
C PHE A 240 -9.21 -7.83 -4.15
N GLY A 241 -9.38 -8.94 -3.45
CA GLY A 241 -8.27 -9.73 -2.92
C GLY A 241 -7.53 -9.03 -1.78
N PHE A 242 -8.18 -8.10 -1.09
CA PHE A 242 -7.60 -7.45 0.08
C PHE A 242 -7.51 -8.43 1.25
N ASN A 243 -6.53 -8.23 2.12
CA ASN A 243 -6.39 -9.04 3.32
C ASN A 243 -7.52 -8.71 4.31
N PHE A 244 -8.53 -9.58 4.38
CA PHE A 244 -9.70 -9.37 5.24
C PHE A 244 -9.35 -9.21 6.72
N ARG A 245 -8.28 -9.87 7.22
CA ARG A 245 -7.84 -9.72 8.62
C ARG A 245 -7.29 -8.32 8.89
N LYS A 246 -6.46 -7.79 7.98
CA LYS A 246 -5.97 -6.41 8.07
C LYS A 246 -7.13 -5.41 7.93
N TYR A 247 -8.04 -5.64 6.98
CA TYR A 247 -9.24 -4.82 6.84
C TYR A 247 -10.10 -4.80 8.11
N SER A 248 -10.31 -5.95 8.77
CA SER A 248 -11.05 -6.01 10.02
C SER A 248 -10.39 -5.18 11.13
N LYS A 249 -9.06 -5.23 11.26
CA LYS A 249 -8.31 -4.37 12.19
C LYS A 249 -8.47 -2.90 11.82
N PHE A 250 -8.31 -2.56 10.54
CA PHE A 250 -8.46 -1.21 10.04
C PHE A 250 -9.86 -0.64 10.33
N LYS A 251 -10.91 -1.43 10.09
CA LYS A 251 -12.30 -1.01 10.34
C LYS A 251 -12.61 -0.83 11.83
N MET A 252 -12.01 -1.65 12.69
CA MET A 252 -12.15 -1.51 14.15
C MET A 252 -11.52 -0.21 14.68
N LEU A 253 -10.42 0.23 14.07
CA LEU A 253 -9.75 1.49 14.40
C LEU A 253 -10.39 2.71 13.71
N SER A 254 -11.12 2.49 12.61
CA SER A 254 -11.70 3.58 11.80
C SER A 254 -12.79 4.33 12.58
N PRO A 255 -12.64 5.66 12.76
CA PRO A 255 -13.72 6.46 13.32
C PRO A 255 -14.94 6.46 12.40
N ALA A 256 -16.13 6.61 12.97
CA ALA A 256 -17.36 6.74 12.18
C ALA A 256 -17.34 8.05 11.41
N PHE A 257 -17.73 8.04 10.13
CA PHE A 257 -17.75 9.23 9.28
C PHE A 257 -18.97 9.25 8.37
N TYR A 258 -19.25 10.42 7.80
CA TYR A 258 -20.13 10.57 6.65
C TYR A 258 -19.44 11.40 5.57
N ILE A 259 -19.87 11.22 4.33
CA ILE A 259 -19.37 11.95 3.15
C ILE A 259 -20.46 12.93 2.73
N THR A 260 -20.09 14.21 2.51
CA THR A 260 -21.05 15.20 2.00
C THR A 260 -21.28 15.05 0.51
N SER A 261 -22.31 15.71 -0.02
CA SER A 261 -22.56 15.80 -1.46
C SER A 261 -21.39 16.40 -2.26
N GLU A 262 -20.52 17.17 -1.60
CA GLU A 262 -19.30 17.75 -2.18
C GLU A 262 -18.09 16.81 -2.12
N GLY A 263 -18.23 15.62 -1.51
CA GLY A 263 -17.15 14.64 -1.34
C GLY A 263 -16.27 14.87 -0.12
N ASN A 264 -16.63 15.80 0.77
CA ASN A 264 -15.87 16.08 1.99
C ASN A 264 -16.19 15.06 3.09
N TYR A 265 -15.15 14.59 3.79
CA TYR A 265 -15.27 13.63 4.88
C TYR A 265 -15.44 14.35 6.23
N TYR A 266 -16.50 13.99 6.95
CA TYR A 266 -16.73 14.48 8.30
C TYR A 266 -16.74 13.30 9.26
N PHE A 267 -15.78 13.29 10.17
CA PHE A 267 -15.67 12.29 11.20
C PHE A 267 -16.52 12.69 12.40
N HIS A 268 -17.34 11.77 12.88
CA HIS A 268 -18.12 11.98 14.09
C HIS A 268 -17.15 12.05 15.27
N GLU A 269 -17.25 13.11 16.07
CA GLU A 269 -16.63 13.20 17.38
C GLU A 269 -17.36 12.25 18.34
N TYR A 270 -17.12 10.95 18.22
CA TYR A 270 -17.53 10.01 19.26
C TYR A 270 -16.54 10.13 20.42
N ASN A 271 -17.03 10.56 21.59
CA ASN A 271 -16.33 10.61 22.88
C ASN A 271 -15.12 9.66 23.00
N ASP A 272 -13.92 10.23 22.94
CA ASP A 272 -12.67 9.88 23.65
C ASP A 272 -12.12 8.44 23.66
N LYS A 273 -12.72 7.45 22.99
CA LYS A 273 -12.33 6.03 23.20
C LYS A 273 -11.19 5.51 22.34
N ILE A 274 -11.03 6.00 21.12
CA ILE A 274 -9.96 5.51 20.22
C ILE A 274 -8.81 6.51 20.26
N LYS A 275 -7.75 6.15 20.98
CA LYS A 275 -6.48 6.88 20.96
C LYS A 275 -5.55 6.17 19.99
N PHE A 276 -5.21 6.85 18.90
CA PHE A 276 -4.23 6.37 17.96
C PHE A 276 -2.82 6.55 18.50
N ASN A 277 -1.97 5.56 18.26
CA ASN A 277 -0.53 5.66 18.44
C ASN A 277 0.17 5.64 17.08
N GLU A 278 1.50 5.73 17.10
CA GLU A 278 2.34 5.70 15.91
C GLU A 278 2.15 4.39 15.11
N GLU A 279 2.17 3.23 15.77
CA GLU A 279 2.00 1.92 15.12
C GLU A 279 0.64 1.77 14.42
N ASP A 280 -0.42 2.34 14.98
CA ASP A 280 -1.76 2.33 14.38
C ASP A 280 -1.80 3.18 13.10
N CYS A 281 -1.14 4.33 13.10
CA CYS A 281 -1.05 5.22 11.94
C CYS A 281 -0.19 4.61 10.84
N GLU A 282 0.97 4.06 11.19
CA GLU A 282 1.84 3.31 10.27
C GLU A 282 1.07 2.15 9.64
N PHE A 283 0.35 1.37 10.47
CA PHE A 283 -0.51 0.29 10.01
C PHE A 283 -1.59 0.79 9.03
N GLY A 284 -2.22 1.93 9.31
CA GLY A 284 -3.24 2.54 8.44
C GLY A 284 -2.68 2.89 7.06
N ILE A 285 -1.55 3.59 7.02
CA ILE A 285 -0.86 3.98 5.78
C ILE A 285 -0.43 2.74 5.00
N ASP A 286 0.22 1.78 5.67
CA ASP A 286 0.69 0.53 5.06
C ASP A 286 -0.47 -0.30 4.50
N PHE A 287 -1.60 -0.40 5.22
CA PHE A 287 -2.77 -1.13 4.76
C PHE A 287 -3.34 -0.54 3.46
N VAL A 288 -3.47 0.78 3.37
CA VAL A 288 -4.00 1.43 2.16
C VAL A 288 -3.01 1.31 1.01
N LEU A 289 -1.71 1.48 1.27
CA LEU A 289 -0.66 1.25 0.27
C LEU A 289 -0.74 -0.17 -0.31
N GLU A 290 -0.89 -1.19 0.53
CA GLU A 290 -1.07 -2.58 0.08
C GLU A 290 -2.32 -2.73 -0.80
N CYS A 291 -3.44 -2.10 -0.43
CA CYS A 291 -4.65 -2.11 -1.24
C CYS A 291 -4.45 -1.43 -2.59
N CYS A 292 -3.75 -0.29 -2.65
CA CYS A 292 -3.40 0.39 -3.89
C CYS A 292 -2.56 -0.52 -4.80
N LEU A 293 -1.50 -1.12 -4.26
CA LEU A 293 -0.63 -2.02 -5.02
C LEU A 293 -1.40 -3.26 -5.52
N LYS A 294 -2.33 -3.78 -4.71
CA LYS A 294 -3.16 -4.93 -5.09
C LYS A 294 -4.11 -4.61 -6.23
N LEU A 295 -4.80 -3.48 -6.19
CA LEU A 295 -5.68 -3.05 -7.29
C LEU A 295 -4.89 -2.76 -8.57
N GLN A 296 -3.65 -2.30 -8.43
CA GLN A 296 -2.75 -2.05 -9.56
C GLN A 296 -2.19 -3.32 -10.22
N GLU A 297 -2.25 -4.49 -9.56
CA GLU A 297 -1.75 -5.77 -10.08
C GLU A 297 -2.51 -6.20 -11.34
N PHE A 298 -3.83 -6.00 -11.33
CA PHE A 298 -4.71 -6.28 -12.46
C PHE A 298 -5.71 -5.14 -12.62
N ASP A 299 -5.23 -4.04 -13.19
CA ASP A 299 -6.05 -2.89 -13.51
C ASP A 299 -6.48 -2.95 -14.98
N TYR A 300 -7.79 -2.93 -15.23
CA TYR A 300 -8.36 -2.95 -16.58
C TYR A 300 -9.31 -1.78 -16.76
N GLU A 301 -9.13 -0.97 -17.79
CA GLU A 301 -10.10 0.07 -18.12
C GLU A 301 -11.30 -0.56 -18.83
N ASN A 302 -12.49 -0.04 -18.58
CA ASN A 302 -13.64 -0.45 -19.38
C ASN A 302 -13.45 0.11 -20.80
N PRO A 303 -13.31 -0.74 -21.85
CA PRO A 303 -13.01 -0.27 -23.20
C PRO A 303 -14.14 0.57 -23.82
N ASN A 304 -15.31 0.61 -23.15
CA ASN A 304 -16.48 1.36 -23.58
C ASN A 304 -16.68 2.69 -22.79
N LEU A 305 -15.73 3.10 -21.96
CA LEU A 305 -15.69 4.44 -21.38
C LEU A 305 -15.19 5.41 -22.46
N GLU A 306 -16.10 6.03 -23.20
CA GLU A 306 -15.74 7.16 -24.06
C GLU A 306 -15.23 8.30 -23.16
N THR A 307 -13.94 8.60 -23.24
CA THR A 307 -13.35 9.83 -22.71
C THR A 307 -13.93 11.01 -23.50
N TYR A 308 -14.91 11.68 -22.91
CA TYR A 308 -15.40 13.00 -23.35
C TYR A 308 -14.59 14.10 -22.67
#